data_AF-A0A973GCS8-F1
#
_entry.id   AF-A0A973GCS8-F1
#
_cell.length_a   1.000
_cell.length_b   1.000
_cell.length_c   1.000
_cell.angle_alpha   90.00
_cell.angle_beta   90.00
_cell.angle_gamma   90.00
#
_symmetry.space_group_name_H-M   'P 1'
#
loop_
_entity.id
_entity.type
_entity.pdbx_description
1 polymer ?
#
loop_
_entity_poly.entity_id
_entity_poly.type
_entity_poly.pdbx_seq_one_letter_code
_entity_poly.pdbx_strand_id
1 'polypeptide(L)'
;MTPRDDDRRGSHVSVAHPQAYGLVQALIARGVIGDYREPGLVRLGVAAPYLTHADMLHAATQMRAALDAGEHVGLDRDRAAVT
;
A
#
# COMPACT_ATOMS: atom_id res chain seq x y z
N MET A 1 -10.10 -2.40 5.79
CA MET A 1 -9.84 -0.95 5.94
C MET A 1 -9.50 -0.67 7.40
N THR A 2 -8.52 0.19 7.67
CA THR A 2 -8.16 0.55 9.07
C THR A 2 -9.25 1.42 9.72
N PRO A 3 -9.72 1.08 10.93
CA PRO A 3 -10.67 1.89 11.68
C PRO A 3 -10.14 3.29 12.02
N ARG A 4 -11.06 4.26 12.07
CA ARG A 4 -10.75 5.64 12.50
C ARG A 4 -10.57 5.76 14.01
N ASP A 5 -11.22 4.92 14.78
CA ASP A 5 -11.06 4.82 16.23
C ASP A 5 -9.70 4.17 16.57
N ASP A 6 -8.91 4.81 17.42
CA ASP A 6 -7.55 4.42 17.76
C ASP A 6 -7.52 3.08 18.51
N ASP A 7 -8.46 2.85 19.44
CA ASP A 7 -8.54 1.65 20.29
C ASP A 7 -8.88 0.38 19.49
N ARG A 8 -9.25 0.53 18.23
CA ARG A 8 -9.64 -0.56 17.32
C ARG A 8 -8.59 -0.87 16.26
N ARG A 9 -7.42 -0.23 16.32
CA ARG A 9 -6.33 -0.43 15.34
C ARG A 9 -5.35 -1.50 15.80
N GLY A 10 -4.79 -2.21 14.82
CA GLY A 10 -3.64 -3.08 15.00
C GLY A 10 -2.36 -2.42 14.49
N SER A 11 -1.30 -3.22 14.35
CA SER A 11 0.02 -2.81 13.84
C SER A 11 0.09 -2.70 12.31
N HIS A 12 -0.98 -2.25 11.65
CA HIS A 12 -0.97 -2.04 10.21
C HIS A 12 -1.96 -0.96 9.77
N VAL A 13 -1.73 -0.43 8.56
CA VAL A 13 -2.65 0.49 7.88
C VAL A 13 -3.12 -0.17 6.59
N SER A 14 -4.44 -0.24 6.40
CA SER A 14 -5.08 -0.78 5.20
C SER A 14 -5.99 0.27 4.57
N VAL A 15 -5.73 0.59 3.30
CA VAL A 15 -6.52 1.51 2.49
C VAL A 15 -7.14 0.77 1.30
N ALA A 16 -8.34 1.17 0.89
CA ALA A 16 -9.01 0.59 -0.26
C ALA A 16 -8.70 1.40 -1.52
N HIS A 17 -8.41 0.71 -2.62
CA HIS A 17 -8.22 1.32 -3.93
C HIS A 17 -8.69 0.35 -5.03
N PRO A 18 -9.45 0.80 -6.06
CA PRO A 18 -9.89 -0.08 -7.14
C PRO A 18 -8.74 -0.80 -7.85
N GLN A 19 -7.59 -0.14 -7.96
CA GLN A 19 -6.36 -0.68 -8.56
C GLN A 19 -5.30 -0.94 -7.48
N ALA A 20 -5.71 -1.46 -6.31
CA ALA A 20 -4.80 -1.70 -5.19
C ALA A 20 -3.63 -2.63 -5.53
N TYR A 21 -3.83 -3.62 -6.39
CA TYR A 21 -2.74 -4.49 -6.85
C TYR A 21 -1.65 -3.69 -7.56
N GLY A 22 -2.03 -2.89 -8.57
CA GLY A 22 -1.10 -2.02 -9.28
C GLY A 22 -0.42 -1.01 -8.37
N LEU A 23 -1.15 -0.46 -7.39
CA LEU A 23 -0.58 0.46 -6.42
C LEU A 23 0.48 -0.21 -5.53
N VAL A 24 0.25 -1.45 -5.09
CA VAL A 24 1.26 -2.23 -4.34
C VAL A 24 2.51 -2.47 -5.21
N GLN A 25 2.34 -2.83 -6.48
CA GLN A 25 3.49 -3.03 -7.38
C GLN A 25 4.29 -1.73 -7.59
N ALA A 26 3.60 -0.61 -7.80
CA ALA A 26 4.25 0.70 -7.94
C ALA A 26 5.01 1.11 -6.66
N LEU A 27 4.43 0.84 -5.48
CA LEU A 27 5.10 1.07 -4.20
C LEU A 27 6.34 0.19 -4.03
N ILE A 28 6.26 -1.09 -4.37
CA ILE A 28 7.41 -2.02 -4.32
C ILE A 28 8.53 -1.53 -5.24
N ALA A 29 8.21 -1.08 -6.45
CA ALA A 29 9.18 -0.50 -7.39
C ALA A 29 9.86 0.78 -6.84
N ARG A 30 9.17 1.52 -5.96
CA ARG A 30 9.68 2.70 -5.24
C ARG A 30 10.38 2.35 -3.91
N GLY A 31 10.55 1.07 -3.59
CA GLY A 31 11.19 0.60 -2.36
C GLY A 31 10.28 0.59 -1.12
N VAL A 32 8.99 0.85 -1.27
CA VAL A 32 8.00 0.78 -0.18
C VAL A 32 7.28 -0.57 -0.24
N ILE A 33 7.60 -1.46 0.70
CA ILE A 33 7.06 -2.82 0.70
C ILE A 33 5.71 -2.86 1.45
N GLY A 34 4.68 -3.29 0.73
CA GLY A 34 3.34 -3.57 1.25
C GLY A 34 2.76 -4.85 0.65
N ASP A 35 1.58 -5.25 1.11
CA ASP A 35 0.87 -6.40 0.56
C ASP A 35 -0.53 -6.04 0.05
N TYR A 36 -0.93 -6.72 -1.03
CA TYR A 36 -2.28 -6.64 -1.58
C TYR A 36 -3.19 -7.64 -0.86
N ARG A 37 -4.38 -7.20 -0.48
CA ARG A 37 -5.43 -8.06 0.10
C ARG A 37 -6.74 -7.90 -0.66
N GLU A 38 -7.41 -9.01 -0.89
CA GLU A 38 -8.71 -8.98 -1.53
C GLU A 38 -9.80 -8.48 -0.57
N PRO A 39 -10.84 -7.78 -1.09
CA PRO A 39 -10.92 -7.20 -2.42
C PRO A 39 -10.37 -5.76 -2.43
N GLY A 40 -9.30 -5.48 -3.17
CA GLY A 40 -8.89 -4.09 -3.45
C GLY A 40 -8.24 -3.35 -2.28
N LEU A 41 -7.48 -4.03 -1.41
CA LEU A 41 -6.81 -3.39 -0.27
C LEU A 41 -5.30 -3.34 -0.45
N VAL A 42 -4.73 -2.17 -0.18
CA VAL A 42 -3.29 -1.97 0.04
C VAL A 42 -3.04 -1.98 1.53
N ARG A 43 -2.16 -2.86 2.01
CA ARG A 43 -1.82 -2.98 3.43
C ARG A 43 -0.34 -2.72 3.66
N LEU A 44 -0.06 -1.83 4.60
CA LEU A 44 1.27 -1.49 5.10
C LEU A 44 1.39 -1.97 6.54
N GLY A 45 2.30 -2.90 6.80
CA GLY A 45 2.62 -3.35 8.15
C GLY A 45 3.47 -2.31 8.88
N VAL A 46 3.17 -2.08 10.16
CA VAL A 46 3.91 -1.16 11.02
C VAL A 46 4.59 -1.95 12.14
N ALA A 47 5.87 -2.22 11.97
CA ALA A 47 6.69 -2.86 12.98
C ALA A 47 7.45 -1.82 13.80
N ALA A 48 6.84 -1.41 14.92
CA ALA A 48 7.35 -0.38 15.81
C ALA A 48 8.82 -0.54 16.28
N PRO A 49 9.38 -1.76 16.45
CA PRO A 49 10.77 -1.89 16.90
C PRO A 49 11.81 -1.32 15.94
N TYR A 50 11.48 -1.15 14.65
CA TYR A 50 12.45 -0.74 13.63
C TYR A 50 11.91 0.22 12.56
N LEU A 51 10.64 0.63 12.66
CA LEU A 51 10.09 1.69 11.82
C LEU A 51 9.99 2.99 12.61
N THR A 52 10.34 4.08 11.94
CA THR A 52 10.21 5.44 12.46
C THR A 52 8.99 6.14 11.88
N HIS A 53 8.59 7.25 12.50
CA HIS A 53 7.57 8.13 11.92
C HIS A 53 7.98 8.69 10.54
N ALA A 54 9.29 8.87 10.32
CA ALA A 54 9.80 9.33 9.02
C ALA A 54 9.60 8.28 7.93
N ASP A 55 9.78 7.00 8.23
CA ASP A 55 9.51 5.90 7.28
C ASP A 55 8.03 5.84 6.89
N MET A 56 7.14 6.05 7.87
CA MET A 56 5.69 6.11 7.62
C MET A 56 5.30 7.30 6.75
N LEU A 57 5.89 8.47 6.99
CA LEU A 57 5.68 9.66 6.16
C LEU A 57 6.26 9.47 4.75
N HIS A 58 7.42 8.84 4.62
CA HIS A 58 8.03 8.51 3.35
C HIS A 58 7.11 7.58 2.54
N ALA A 59 6.62 6.50 3.14
CA ALA A 59 5.68 5.58 2.50
C ALA A 59 4.40 6.29 2.01
N ALA A 60 3.82 7.19 2.83
CA ALA A 60 2.66 7.97 2.44
C ALA A 60 2.94 8.94 1.27
N THR A 61 4.13 9.56 1.27
CA THR A 61 4.55 10.48 0.21
C THR A 61 4.79 9.73 -1.11
N GLN A 62 5.43 8.56 -1.07
CA GLN A 62 5.61 7.71 -2.24
C GLN A 62 4.29 7.18 -2.79
N MET A 63 3.35 6.81 -1.92
CA MET A 63 2.01 6.42 -2.33
C MET A 63 1.30 7.54 -3.07
N ARG A 64 1.34 8.77 -2.55
CA ARG A 64 0.78 9.93 -3.24
C ARG A 64 1.44 10.15 -4.61
N ALA A 65 2.76 10.12 -4.67
CA ALA A 65 3.49 10.34 -5.92
C ALA A 65 3.21 9.23 -6.97
N ALA A 66 3.05 7.97 -6.57
CA ALA A 66 2.67 6.87 -7.47
C ALA A 66 1.23 7.01 -7.99
N LEU A 67 0.33 7.56 -7.17
CA LEU A 67 -1.03 7.89 -7.58
C LEU A 67 -1.04 9.05 -8.58
N ASP A 68 -0.35 10.14 -8.25
CA ASP A 68 -0.27 11.34 -9.10
C ASP A 68 0.38 11.02 -10.47
N ALA A 69 1.38 10.13 -10.50
CA ALA A 69 2.05 9.70 -11.72
C ALA A 69 1.26 8.63 -12.52
N GLY A 70 0.19 8.06 -11.96
CA GLY A 70 -0.59 7.02 -12.64
C GLY A 70 0.11 5.65 -12.78
N GLU A 71 1.18 5.40 -12.03
CA GLU A 71 2.01 4.18 -12.15
C GLU A 71 1.26 2.88 -11.80
N HIS A 72 0.18 3.01 -11.05
CA HIS A 72 -0.68 1.91 -10.64
C HIS A 72 -1.68 1.49 -11.73
N VAL A 73 -1.81 2.25 -12.81
CA VAL A 73 -2.78 2.01 -13.89
C VAL A 73 -2.31 0.89 -14.82
N GLY A 74 -3.21 0.00 -15.20
CA GLY A 74 -2.94 -1.08 -16.16
C GLY A 74 -2.24 -2.31 -15.58
N LEU A 75 -1.82 -2.24 -14.32
CA LEU A 75 -1.30 -3.37 -13.55
C LEU A 75 -2.46 -4.07 -12.85
N ASP A 76 -2.85 -5.23 -13.39
CA ASP A 76 -3.89 -6.09 -12.83
C ASP A 76 -3.31 -7.45 -12.48
N ARG A 77 -3.79 -8.03 -11.38
CA ARG A 77 -3.38 -9.33 -10.88
C ARG A 77 -3.65 -10.44 -11.89
N ASP A 78 -4.79 -10.37 -12.57
CA ASP A 78 -5.19 -11.38 -13.56
C ASP A 78 -4.26 -11.40 -14.77
N ARG A 79 -3.66 -10.25 -15.12
CA ARG A 79 -2.66 -10.15 -16.19
C ARG A 79 -1.29 -10.66 -15.75
N ALA A 80 -0.94 -10.54 -14.47
CA ALA A 80 0.34 -10.98 -13.92
C ALA A 80 0.45 -12.50 -13.74
N ALA A 81 -0.68 -13.22 -13.67
CA ALA A 81 -0.69 -14.69 -13.57
C ALA A 81 -0.47 -15.40 -14.92
N VAL A 82 -0.44 -14.66 -16.03
CA VAL A 82 -0.25 -15.18 -17.39
C VAL A 82 1.17 -14.85 -17.87
N THR A 83 2.17 -15.63 -17.45
CA THR A 83 3.54 -15.66 -18.02
C THR A 83 4.16 -17.00 -17.68
#